data_AF-W8B6T9-F1
#
_entry.id   AF-W8B6T9-F1
#
_cell.length_a   1.000
_cell.length_b   1.000
_cell.length_c   1.000
_cell.angle_alpha   90.00
_cell.angle_beta   90.00
_cell.angle_gamma   90.00
#
_symmetry.space_group_name_H-M   'P 1'
#
loop_
_entity.id
_entity.type
_entity.pdbx_description
1 polymer ?
#
loop_
_entity_poly.entity_id
_entity_poly.type
_entity_poly.pdbx_seq_one_letter_code
_entity_poly.pdbx_strand_id
1 'polypeptide(L)'
;KLYNKCVNNINFSEIWSLGDYCYRKQLEQKKLGNFGRREVAPGVIPDDDTVDEPEMKRQKMNAPPLDADIIQHNIAFLRSNYSNDTQLPKTRLYTYAGRKNLAIPQYETQGIDKLFRAICTFNGKRYTSSFWEKNKKQAEQGAALVCLLEISEVTENELIKNGSILR
;
A
#
# COMPACT_ATOMS: atom_id res chain seq x y z
N LYS A 1 8.23 -18.71 14.68
CA LYS A 1 8.21 -17.28 15.09
C LYS A 1 9.47 -16.48 14.68
N LEU A 2 10.25 -16.91 13.67
CA LEU A 2 11.44 -16.15 13.18
C LEU A 2 11.36 -15.74 11.69
N TYR A 3 10.29 -16.09 10.98
CA TYR A 3 10.25 -16.03 9.52
C TYR A 3 9.91 -14.65 8.91
N ASN A 4 9.42 -13.70 9.71
CA ASN A 4 8.96 -12.40 9.22
C ASN A 4 10.01 -11.27 9.30
N LYS A 5 11.26 -11.58 9.70
CA LYS A 5 12.27 -10.54 9.97
C LYS A 5 13.19 -10.22 8.78
N CYS A 6 13.17 -11.03 7.72
CA CYS A 6 14.04 -10.85 6.55
C CYS A 6 13.60 -9.72 5.61
N VAL A 7 12.35 -9.23 5.72
CA VAL A 7 11.82 -8.28 4.72
C VAL A 7 12.44 -6.88 4.83
N ASN A 8 12.99 -6.49 6.00
CA ASN A 8 13.43 -5.11 6.23
C ASN A 8 14.79 -4.94 6.95
N ASN A 9 15.60 -5.98 7.13
CA ASN A 9 16.87 -5.86 7.86
C ASN A 9 18.08 -6.19 6.99
N ILE A 10 18.52 -5.23 6.17
CA ILE A 10 19.80 -5.26 5.45
C ILE A 10 20.96 -5.52 6.44
N ASN A 11 20.86 -4.98 7.66
CA ASN A 11 21.85 -5.17 8.72
C ASN A 11 22.00 -6.63 9.21
N PHE A 12 20.94 -7.45 9.17
CA PHE A 12 21.05 -8.84 9.67
C PHE A 12 21.70 -9.77 8.64
N SER A 13 21.52 -9.52 7.35
CA SER A 13 22.13 -10.33 6.28
C SER A 13 23.64 -10.16 6.18
N GLU A 14 24.18 -8.99 6.54
CA GLU A 14 25.63 -8.73 6.59
C GLU A 14 26.29 -9.42 7.79
N ILE A 15 25.67 -9.36 8.97
CA ILE A 15 26.20 -9.98 10.20
C ILE A 15 26.33 -11.51 10.06
N TRP A 16 25.47 -12.14 9.25
CA TRP A 16 25.41 -13.59 9.10
C TRP A 16 25.82 -14.10 7.71
N SER A 17 26.32 -13.24 6.81
CA SER A 17 26.62 -13.61 5.41
C SER A 17 25.44 -14.31 4.69
N LEU A 18 24.22 -13.92 5.03
CA LEU A 18 22.98 -14.51 4.51
C LEU A 18 22.43 -13.76 3.29
N GLY A 19 23.16 -12.78 2.74
CA GLY A 19 22.74 -11.99 1.59
C GLY A 19 22.28 -12.85 0.40
N ASP A 20 23.08 -13.85 0.03
CA ASP A 20 22.75 -14.78 -1.07
C ASP A 20 21.56 -15.68 -0.77
N TYR A 21 21.34 -16.02 0.50
CA TYR A 21 20.18 -16.80 0.90
C TYR A 21 18.90 -15.95 0.83
N CYS A 22 18.94 -14.71 1.36
CA CYS A 22 17.82 -13.77 1.32
C CYS A 22 17.43 -13.44 -0.13
N TYR A 23 18.41 -13.19 -1.00
CA TYR A 23 18.17 -12.90 -2.42
C TYR A 23 17.53 -14.10 -3.14
N ARG A 24 18.07 -15.31 -2.96
CA ARG A 24 17.50 -16.53 -3.54
C ARG A 24 16.07 -16.79 -3.04
N LYS A 25 15.82 -16.61 -1.74
CA LYS A 25 14.48 -16.77 -1.17
C LYS A 25 13.49 -15.72 -1.69
N GLN A 26 13.95 -14.48 -1.92
CA GLN A 26 13.11 -13.44 -2.50
C GLN A 26 12.76 -13.75 -3.97
N LEU A 27 13.72 -14.25 -4.75
CA LEU A 27 13.47 -14.74 -6.11
C LEU A 27 12.50 -15.93 -6.13
N GLU A 28 12.67 -16.88 -5.21
CA GLU A 28 11.77 -18.03 -5.06
C GLU A 28 10.35 -17.57 -4.71
N GLN A 29 10.20 -16.61 -3.79
CA GLN A 29 8.90 -16.01 -3.47
C GLN A 29 8.27 -15.31 -4.67
N LYS A 30 9.06 -14.56 -5.46
CA LYS A 30 8.57 -13.95 -6.71
C LYS A 30 8.11 -15.00 -7.73
N LYS A 31 8.86 -16.09 -7.89
CA LYS A 31 8.48 -17.23 -8.75
C LYS A 31 7.17 -17.90 -8.29
N LEU A 32 6.94 -17.93 -6.98
CA LEU A 32 5.70 -18.42 -6.36
C LEU A 32 4.57 -17.37 -6.36
N GLY A 33 4.71 -16.26 -7.09
CA GLY A 33 3.70 -15.19 -7.19
C GLY A 33 3.56 -14.31 -5.93
N ASN A 34 4.46 -14.45 -4.95
CA ASN A 34 4.49 -13.60 -3.76
C ASN A 34 5.27 -12.31 -4.05
N PHE A 35 4.57 -11.34 -4.63
CA PHE A 35 5.07 -9.99 -4.85
C PHE A 35 5.09 -9.18 -3.54
N GLY A 36 6.13 -8.36 -3.36
CA GLY A 36 6.15 -7.36 -2.28
C GLY A 36 5.04 -6.33 -2.50
N ARG A 37 4.51 -5.71 -1.44
CA ARG A 37 3.38 -4.77 -1.52
C ARG A 37 3.55 -3.68 -2.60
N ARG A 38 4.78 -3.22 -2.86
CA ARG A 38 5.13 -2.22 -3.89
C ARG A 38 5.05 -2.72 -5.33
N GLU A 39 5.23 -4.01 -5.52
CA GLU A 39 5.24 -4.67 -6.84
C GLU A 39 3.85 -5.19 -7.23
N VAL A 40 2.89 -5.14 -6.30
CA VAL A 40 1.52 -5.56 -6.53
C VAL A 40 0.81 -4.51 -7.38
N ALA A 41 0.52 -4.86 -8.63
CA ALA A 41 -0.31 -4.09 -9.55
C ALA A 41 -1.20 -5.04 -10.38
N PRO A 42 -2.37 -4.57 -10.84
CA PRO A 42 -3.21 -5.32 -11.76
C PRO A 42 -2.44 -5.70 -13.05
N GLY A 43 -2.68 -6.91 -13.56
CA GLY A 43 -1.99 -7.45 -14.75
C GLY A 43 -0.52 -7.87 -14.56
N VAL A 44 0.06 -7.81 -13.36
CA VAL A 44 1.44 -8.28 -13.07
C VAL A 44 1.44 -9.70 -12.47
N ILE A 45 0.32 -10.16 -11.94
CA ILE A 45 0.18 -11.51 -11.38
C ILE A 45 -0.03 -12.47 -12.57
N PRO A 46 0.88 -13.43 -12.81
CA PRO A 46 0.66 -14.46 -13.82
C PRO A 46 -0.56 -15.29 -13.43
N ASP A 47 -1.49 -15.50 -14.35
CA ASP A 47 -2.50 -16.53 -14.19
C ASP A 47 -1.79 -17.90 -14.16
N ASP A 48 -2.15 -18.72 -13.16
CA ASP A 48 -1.44 -19.91 -12.65
C ASP A 48 -1.24 -21.07 -13.67
N ASP A 49 -1.60 -20.91 -14.95
CA ASP A 49 -1.75 -22.04 -15.89
C ASP A 49 -0.84 -22.03 -17.13
N THR A 50 0.07 -21.06 -17.31
CA THR A 50 1.03 -21.09 -18.43
C THR A 50 2.47 -20.96 -17.96
N VAL A 51 3.13 -22.11 -17.81
CA VAL A 51 4.59 -22.25 -17.83
C VAL A 51 5.09 -21.87 -19.23
N ASP A 52 5.37 -20.59 -19.43
CA ASP A 52 6.35 -20.16 -20.43
C ASP A 52 7.05 -18.89 -19.91
N GLU A 53 8.37 -18.88 -20.09
CA GLU A 53 9.34 -17.84 -19.70
C GLU A 53 8.78 -16.41 -19.66
N PRO A 54 9.09 -15.60 -18.62
CA PRO A 54 8.60 -14.24 -18.54
C PRO A 54 9.38 -13.37 -19.51
N GLU A 55 8.93 -13.30 -20.76
CA GLU A 55 9.16 -12.10 -21.56
C GLU A 55 8.62 -10.94 -20.73
N MET A 56 9.51 -10.02 -20.37
CA MET A 56 9.21 -8.77 -19.67
C MET A 56 8.41 -7.84 -20.61
N LYS A 57 7.26 -8.31 -21.11
CA LYS A 57 6.26 -7.49 -21.76
C LYS A 57 5.74 -6.59 -20.67
N ARG A 58 6.07 -5.31 -20.78
CA ARG A 58 5.39 -4.22 -20.07
C ARG A 58 3.90 -4.34 -20.41
N GLN A 59 3.19 -5.18 -19.67
CA GLN A 59 1.80 -5.49 -19.92
C GLN A 59 1.00 -4.25 -19.55
N LYS A 60 0.16 -3.84 -20.50
CA LYS A 60 -0.65 -2.62 -20.43
C LYS A 60 -1.40 -2.60 -19.11
N MET A 61 -1.24 -1.49 -18.40
CA MET A 61 -1.96 -1.13 -17.20
C MET A 61 -3.47 -1.14 -17.53
N ASN A 62 -4.18 -2.24 -17.30
CA ASN A 62 -5.63 -2.29 -17.42
C ASN A 62 -6.34 -1.57 -16.26
N ALA A 63 -5.58 -0.86 -15.40
CA ALA A 63 -6.12 0.07 -14.44
C ALA A 63 -6.64 1.32 -15.16
N PRO A 64 -7.90 1.73 -14.95
CA PRO A 64 -8.41 3.01 -15.42
C PRO A 64 -7.42 4.13 -15.05
N PRO A 65 -7.11 5.04 -15.99
CA PRO A 65 -6.37 6.25 -15.68
C PRO A 65 -7.02 6.92 -14.48
N LEU A 66 -6.18 7.32 -13.51
CA LEU A 66 -6.67 8.20 -12.45
C LEU A 66 -6.95 9.56 -13.06
N ASP A 67 -8.07 10.17 -12.68
CA ASP A 67 -8.34 11.56 -13.04
C ASP A 67 -7.22 12.47 -12.53
N ALA A 68 -6.88 13.51 -13.29
CA ALA A 68 -5.83 14.46 -12.93
C ALA A 68 -6.06 15.17 -11.58
N ASP A 69 -7.31 15.22 -11.12
CA ASP A 69 -7.71 15.89 -9.87
C ASP A 69 -7.54 15.02 -8.61
N ILE A 70 -7.06 13.78 -8.75
CA ILE A 70 -6.86 12.87 -7.62
C ILE A 70 -5.44 13.04 -7.08
N ILE A 71 -5.34 13.51 -5.83
CA ILE A 71 -4.07 13.62 -5.11
C ILE A 71 -3.59 12.22 -4.73
N GLN A 72 -2.46 11.81 -5.31
CA GLN A 72 -1.87 10.50 -5.08
C GLN A 72 -0.52 10.61 -4.35
N HIS A 73 -0.34 9.83 -3.29
CA HIS A 73 0.95 9.66 -2.63
C HIS A 73 1.39 8.19 -2.52
N ASN A 74 2.71 7.98 -2.51
CA ASN A 74 3.33 6.66 -2.35
C ASN A 74 3.39 6.26 -0.87
N ILE A 75 2.23 5.99 -0.29
CA ILE A 75 2.07 5.69 1.14
C ILE A 75 1.36 4.35 1.33
N ALA A 76 2.00 3.43 2.05
CA ALA A 76 1.46 2.12 2.37
C ALA A 76 0.83 2.09 3.78
N PHE A 77 -0.37 1.53 3.91
CA PHE A 77 -1.01 1.34 5.21
C PHE A 77 -0.49 0.07 5.91
N LEU A 78 0.33 0.21 6.95
CA LEU A 78 0.88 -0.92 7.71
C LEU A 78 0.08 -1.15 9.00
N ARG A 79 -0.74 -2.21 9.04
CA ARG A 79 -1.59 -2.55 10.20
C ARG A 79 -0.77 -2.81 11.49
N SER A 80 0.49 -3.19 11.38
CA SER A 80 1.41 -3.35 12.51
C SER A 80 1.70 -2.06 13.26
N ASN A 81 1.56 -0.90 12.60
CA ASN A 81 1.88 0.40 13.19
C ASN A 81 0.75 0.94 14.10
N TYR A 82 -0.40 0.26 14.13
CA TYR A 82 -1.59 0.70 14.84
C TYR A 82 -1.98 -0.37 15.87
N SER A 83 -1.92 0.00 17.15
CA SER A 83 -2.23 -0.92 18.25
C SER A 83 -3.74 -1.09 18.42
N ASN A 84 -4.50 -0.02 18.20
CA ASN A 84 -5.94 0.04 18.42
C ASN A 84 -6.68 0.54 17.18
N ASP A 85 -7.92 0.09 17.00
CA ASP A 85 -8.75 0.47 15.84
C ASP A 85 -9.16 1.95 15.85
N THR A 86 -9.11 2.60 17.01
CA THR A 86 -9.30 4.06 17.15
C THR A 86 -8.18 4.89 16.53
N GLN A 87 -6.98 4.30 16.40
CA GLN A 87 -5.83 4.97 15.77
C GLN A 87 -5.78 4.74 14.26
N LEU A 88 -6.64 3.89 13.71
CA LEU A 88 -6.65 3.61 12.27
C LEU A 88 -6.94 4.90 11.48
N PRO A 89 -6.26 5.10 10.33
CA PRO A 89 -6.41 6.30 9.51
C PRO A 89 -7.87 6.67 9.20
N LYS A 90 -8.70 5.70 8.83
CA LYS A 90 -10.13 5.91 8.53
C LYS A 90 -10.90 6.44 9.75
N THR A 91 -10.63 5.86 10.92
CA THR A 91 -11.27 6.27 12.19
C THR A 91 -10.78 7.65 12.60
N ARG A 92 -9.48 7.91 12.52
CA ARG A 92 -8.89 9.23 12.82
C ARG A 92 -9.47 10.32 11.92
N LEU A 93 -9.60 10.06 10.62
CA LEU A 93 -10.17 11.02 9.67
C LEU A 93 -11.66 11.27 9.96
N TYR A 94 -12.43 10.23 10.30
CA TYR A 94 -13.83 10.39 10.71
C TYR A 94 -13.96 11.25 11.98
N THR A 95 -13.15 10.99 13.00
CA THR A 95 -13.14 11.79 14.22
C THR A 95 -12.69 13.23 13.97
N TYR A 96 -11.69 13.43 13.11
CA TYR A 96 -11.24 14.76 12.69
C TYR A 96 -12.38 15.55 12.02
N ALA A 97 -13.10 14.92 11.09
CA ALA A 97 -14.25 15.54 10.42
C ALA A 97 -15.31 16.01 11.42
N GLY A 98 -15.67 15.16 12.39
CA GLY A 98 -16.62 15.51 13.45
C GLY A 98 -16.12 16.67 14.33
N ARG A 99 -14.84 16.66 14.74
CA ARG A 99 -14.25 17.75 15.55
C ARG A 99 -14.21 19.09 14.83
N LYS A 100 -14.08 19.08 13.50
CA LYS A 100 -14.01 20.28 12.66
C LYS A 100 -15.37 20.69 12.07
N ASN A 101 -16.45 20.00 12.40
CA ASN A 101 -17.78 20.18 11.79
C ASN A 101 -17.75 20.12 10.24
N LEU A 102 -16.92 19.23 9.70
CA LEU A 102 -16.81 18.98 8.26
C LEU A 102 -17.67 17.77 7.85
N ALA A 103 -18.02 17.71 6.58
CA ALA A 103 -18.69 16.54 6.02
C ALA A 103 -17.85 15.27 6.22
N ILE A 104 -18.51 14.16 6.55
CA ILE A 104 -17.83 12.88 6.74
C ILE A 104 -17.12 12.42 5.46
N PRO A 105 -15.92 11.81 5.56
CA PRO A 105 -15.18 11.34 4.39
C PRO A 105 -15.93 10.23 3.67
N GLN A 106 -15.99 10.32 2.34
CA GLN A 106 -16.60 9.31 1.47
C GLN A 106 -15.53 8.44 0.83
N TYR A 107 -15.84 7.18 0.56
CA TYR A 107 -14.89 6.22 0.02
C TYR A 107 -15.49 5.47 -1.17
N GLU A 108 -14.76 5.51 -2.28
CA GLU A 108 -15.04 4.72 -3.46
C GLU A 108 -13.93 3.68 -3.60
N THR A 109 -14.27 2.43 -3.92
CA THR A 109 -13.27 1.37 -4.12
C THR A 109 -13.37 0.82 -5.52
N GLN A 110 -12.24 0.80 -6.21
CA GLN A 110 -12.04 0.19 -7.51
C GLN A 110 -11.40 -1.19 -7.30
N GLY A 111 -11.98 -2.23 -7.90
CA GLY A 111 -11.46 -3.60 -7.84
C GLY A 111 -11.05 -4.10 -9.22
N ILE A 112 -9.82 -4.59 -9.37
CA ILE A 112 -9.27 -5.15 -10.61
C ILE A 112 -8.37 -6.33 -10.24
N ASP A 113 -8.54 -7.48 -10.89
CA ASP A 113 -7.72 -8.69 -10.68
C ASP A 113 -7.54 -9.09 -9.19
N LYS A 114 -8.63 -9.03 -8.41
CA LYS A 114 -8.67 -9.29 -6.94
C LYS A 114 -7.86 -8.29 -6.10
N LEU A 115 -7.38 -7.21 -6.69
CA LEU A 115 -6.75 -6.09 -6.02
C LEU A 115 -7.72 -4.92 -5.91
N PHE A 116 -7.55 -4.13 -4.86
CA PHE A 116 -8.41 -3.01 -4.53
C PHE A 116 -7.58 -1.73 -4.40
N ARG A 117 -8.10 -0.66 -4.98
CA ARG A 117 -7.65 0.71 -4.74
C ARG A 117 -8.84 1.51 -4.26
N ALA A 118 -8.64 2.39 -3.27
CA ALA A 118 -9.69 3.25 -2.78
C ALA A 118 -9.38 4.73 -3.07
N ILE A 119 -10.43 5.50 -3.30
CA ILE A 119 -10.41 6.95 -3.42
C ILE A 119 -11.20 7.50 -2.24
N CYS A 120 -10.56 8.33 -1.44
CA CYS A 120 -11.21 9.05 -0.34
C CYS A 120 -11.55 10.46 -0.81
N THR A 121 -12.82 10.84 -0.71
CA THR A 121 -13.29 12.19 -0.99
C THR A 121 -13.53 12.91 0.33
N PHE A 122 -12.79 13.99 0.58
CA PHE A 122 -12.91 14.78 1.79
C PHE A 122 -12.63 16.26 1.51
N ASN A 123 -13.52 17.13 2.00
CA ASN A 123 -13.43 18.58 1.81
C ASN A 123 -13.26 19.02 0.34
N GLY A 124 -14.03 18.40 -0.57
CA GLY A 124 -14.01 18.71 -2.01
C GLY A 124 -12.79 18.19 -2.79
N LYS A 125 -11.85 17.52 -2.12
CA LYS A 125 -10.65 16.92 -2.73
C LYS A 125 -10.73 15.41 -2.71
N ARG A 126 -10.05 14.77 -3.67
CA ARG A 126 -9.98 13.31 -3.81
C ARG A 126 -8.55 12.83 -3.57
N TYR A 127 -8.42 11.76 -2.79
CA TYR A 127 -7.14 11.23 -2.32
C TYR A 127 -7.04 9.74 -2.58
N THR A 128 -5.89 9.27 -3.05
CA THR A 128 -5.64 7.84 -3.24
C THR A 128 -4.20 7.47 -2.92
N SER A 129 -4.00 6.24 -2.48
CA SER A 129 -2.66 5.66 -2.37
C SER A 129 -2.25 5.08 -3.72
N SER A 130 -0.96 5.17 -4.07
CA SER A 130 -0.43 4.52 -5.27
C SER A 130 -0.45 2.99 -5.19
N PHE A 131 -0.71 2.43 -4.01
CA PHE A 131 -0.70 1.00 -3.76
C PHE A 131 -2.04 0.34 -4.04
N TRP A 132 -1.97 -0.81 -4.72
CA TRP A 132 -3.07 -1.76 -4.80
C TRP A 132 -2.99 -2.76 -3.64
N GLU A 133 -4.10 -2.97 -2.95
CA GLU A 133 -4.17 -3.83 -1.77
C GLU A 133 -5.04 -5.06 -2.03
N LYS A 134 -4.74 -6.18 -1.39
CA LYS A 134 -5.54 -7.42 -1.51
C LYS A 134 -6.88 -7.34 -0.79
N ASN A 135 -7.10 -6.30 0.02
CA ASN A 135 -8.30 -6.12 0.83
C ASN A 135 -8.85 -4.70 0.69
N LYS A 136 -10.14 -4.59 0.39
CA LYS A 136 -10.88 -3.31 0.33
C LYS A 136 -10.66 -2.45 1.58
N LYS A 137 -10.72 -3.03 2.77
CA LYS A 137 -10.51 -2.30 4.03
C LYS A 137 -9.11 -1.69 4.09
N GLN A 138 -8.09 -2.40 3.63
CA GLN A 138 -6.71 -1.86 3.61
C GLN A 138 -6.55 -0.74 2.59
N ALA A 139 -7.17 -0.87 1.41
CA ALA A 139 -7.17 0.18 0.41
C ALA A 139 -7.80 1.49 0.95
N GLU A 140 -8.94 1.38 1.64
CA GLU A 140 -9.60 2.53 2.28
C GLU A 140 -8.72 3.18 3.36
N GLN A 141 -8.02 2.39 4.19
CA GLN A 141 -7.07 2.93 5.17
C GLN A 141 -5.91 3.66 4.50
N GLY A 142 -5.40 3.15 3.37
CA GLY A 142 -4.36 3.80 2.58
C GLY A 142 -4.82 5.16 2.05
N ALA A 143 -6.02 5.22 1.45
CA ALA A 143 -6.59 6.48 0.96
C ALA A 143 -6.84 7.50 2.08
N ALA A 144 -7.33 7.05 3.24
CA ALA A 144 -7.50 7.91 4.41
C ALA A 144 -6.16 8.48 4.92
N LEU A 145 -5.09 7.68 4.87
CA LEU A 145 -3.76 8.11 5.31
C LEU A 145 -3.17 9.20 4.42
N VAL A 146 -3.39 9.11 3.11
CA VAL A 146 -3.03 10.16 2.13
C VAL A 146 -3.78 11.45 2.44
N CYS A 147 -5.08 11.35 2.74
CA CYS A 147 -5.88 12.52 3.14
C CYS A 147 -5.37 13.16 4.44
N LEU A 148 -5.05 12.34 5.46
CA LEU A 148 -4.50 12.81 6.73
C LEU A 148 -3.15 13.53 6.58
N LEU A 149 -2.31 13.07 5.65
CA LEU A 149 -1.06 13.75 5.31
C LEU A 149 -1.32 15.12 4.68
N GLU A 150 -2.20 15.20 3.69
CA GLU A 150 -2.52 16.48 3.01
C GLU A 150 -3.08 17.53 3.99
N ILE A 151 -3.99 17.12 4.89
CA ILE A 151 -4.55 18.05 5.87
C ILE A 151 -3.62 18.31 7.07
N SER A 152 -2.38 17.81 7.01
CA SER A 152 -1.33 17.98 8.03
C SER A 152 -1.71 17.46 9.43
N GLU A 153 -2.63 16.49 9.52
CA GLU A 153 -2.95 15.78 10.76
C GLU A 153 -1.93 14.66 11.06
N VAL A 154 -1.22 14.21 10.02
CA VAL A 154 -0.07 13.30 10.11
C VAL A 154 1.10 13.91 9.35
N THR A 155 2.30 13.79 9.87
CA THR A 155 3.51 14.34 9.23
C THR A 155 4.23 13.30 8.38
N GLU A 156 4.90 13.75 7.33
CA GLU A 156 5.70 12.87 6.47
C GLU A 156 6.80 12.14 7.28
N ASN A 157 7.44 12.84 8.21
CA ASN A 157 8.48 12.27 9.07
C ASN A 157 7.95 11.10 9.93
N GLU A 158 6.72 11.18 10.43
CA GLU A 158 6.09 10.08 11.17
C GLU A 158 5.87 8.86 10.26
N LEU A 159 5.43 9.10 9.02
CA LEU A 159 5.21 8.06 8.01
C LEU A 159 6.50 7.43 7.49
N ILE A 160 7.59 8.20 7.43
CA ILE A 160 8.92 7.66 7.11
C ILE A 160 9.41 6.79 8.28
N LYS A 161 9.32 7.31 9.51
CA LYS A 161 9.77 6.59 10.71
C LYS A 161 9.04 5.26 10.91
N ASN A 162 7.76 5.19 10.56
CA ASN A 162 6.96 3.99 10.69
C ASN A 162 6.99 3.07 9.44
N GLY A 163 7.72 3.47 8.39
CA GLY A 163 7.89 2.70 7.15
C GLY A 163 6.71 2.73 6.19
N SER A 164 5.69 3.56 6.44
CA SER A 164 4.59 3.79 5.49
C SER A 164 5.06 4.52 4.23
N ILE A 165 6.06 5.40 4.36
CA ILE A 165 6.81 5.99 3.26
C ILE A 165 8.22 5.43 3.32
N LEU A 166 8.78 5.04 2.17
CA LEU A 166 10.22 4.77 2.07
C LEU A 166 10.83 5.88 1.22
N ARG A 167 11.89 6.48 1.73
CA ARG A 167 12.68 7.52 1.09
C ARG A 167 14.08 6.97 0.81
#